data_AF-A0A8T4CB08-F1
#
_entry.id   AF-A0A8T4CB08-F1
#
_cell.length_a   1.000
_cell.length_b   1.000
_cell.length_c   1.000
_cell.angle_alpha   90.00
_cell.angle_beta   90.00
_cell.angle_gamma   90.00
#
_symmetry.space_group_name_H-M   'P 1'
#
loop_
_entity.id
_entity.type
_entity.pdbx_description
1 polymer ?
#
loop_
_entity_poly.entity_id
_entity_poly.type
_entity_poly.pdbx_seq_one_letter_code
_entity_poly.pdbx_strand_id
1 'polypeptide(L)'
;MTPGGAPEAQKKRSTENGSSDAKSAEGGPLIVEDSVFTGAEHDPDFVKQIIRYGGKDVQTCLQCGNCTGVCPVSLKTPYKTRNLIKLCQYGYKRIFFTIPWICAGCHRCHEHCPADINPAEVFVAIRHIEVREKGVPRFIRDSTALILRHGFGAIPSDDIKRYREKEGMPPLPNTLPGYRKVLSELEALFRKTRFTELIGLETGEGAAGERKARERGGEASK
;
A
#
# COMPACT_ATOMS: atom_id res chain seq x y z
N MET A 1 38.49 -55.30 -13.73
CA MET A 1 37.88 -54.07 -14.29
C MET A 1 37.29 -53.29 -13.13
N THR A 2 37.96 -52.19 -12.80
CA THR A 2 37.62 -51.03 -11.94
C THR A 2 36.45 -51.13 -10.93
N PRO A 3 36.72 -50.92 -9.63
CA PRO A 3 35.69 -50.57 -8.65
C PRO A 3 35.33 -49.09 -8.78
N GLY A 4 34.04 -48.79 -8.91
CA GLY A 4 33.52 -47.43 -9.08
C GLY A 4 33.39 -46.70 -7.75
N GLY A 5 34.17 -45.61 -7.62
CA GLY A 5 33.68 -44.29 -7.20
C GLY A 5 33.35 -44.06 -5.73
N ALA A 6 34.32 -43.49 -5.00
CA ALA A 6 34.18 -42.87 -3.68
C ALA A 6 33.21 -41.66 -3.66
N PRO A 7 32.65 -41.29 -2.49
CA PRO A 7 31.83 -40.10 -2.35
C PRO A 7 32.69 -38.83 -2.39
N GLU A 8 32.32 -37.87 -3.24
CA GLU A 8 33.07 -36.64 -3.44
C GLU A 8 32.78 -35.59 -2.35
N ALA A 9 33.84 -34.91 -1.95
CA ALA A 9 33.99 -34.20 -0.70
C ALA A 9 33.14 -32.92 -0.54
N GLN A 10 32.68 -32.70 0.70
CA GLN A 10 32.21 -31.41 1.20
C GLN A 10 33.29 -30.33 0.99
N LYS A 11 33.04 -29.41 0.07
CA LYS A 11 33.86 -28.22 -0.11
C LYS A 11 33.50 -27.21 1.00
N LYS A 12 34.32 -27.18 2.06
CA LYS A 12 34.37 -26.08 3.04
C LYS A 12 34.48 -24.76 2.27
N ARG A 13 33.47 -23.89 2.39
CA ARG A 13 33.55 -22.52 1.91
C ARG A 13 34.01 -21.65 3.07
N SER A 14 35.12 -20.98 2.82
CA SER A 14 35.87 -20.10 3.70
C SER A 14 35.00 -19.01 4.32
N THR A 15 35.24 -18.74 5.60
CA THR A 15 34.81 -17.53 6.30
C THR A 15 35.62 -16.36 5.77
N GLU A 16 35.02 -15.55 4.91
CA GLU A 16 35.53 -14.22 4.57
C GLU A 16 34.65 -13.18 5.26
N ASN A 17 35.23 -12.56 6.30
CA ASN A 17 34.72 -11.36 6.93
C ASN A 17 34.73 -10.22 5.91
N GLY A 18 33.58 -9.91 5.34
CA GLY A 18 33.36 -8.73 4.51
C GLY A 18 32.33 -7.83 5.17
N SER A 19 32.77 -6.76 5.83
CA SER A 19 31.91 -5.62 6.11
C SER A 19 31.54 -4.99 4.77
N SER A 20 30.29 -5.16 4.34
CA SER A 20 29.76 -4.44 3.19
C SER A 20 28.67 -3.50 3.65
N ASP A 21 29.00 -2.22 3.50
CA ASP A 21 28.15 -1.05 3.53
C ASP A 21 26.71 -1.36 3.11
N ALA A 22 25.76 -1.09 4.01
CA ALA A 22 24.34 -1.06 3.74
C ALA A 22 24.00 0.11 2.79
N LYS A 23 24.43 0.00 1.52
CA LYS A 23 23.94 0.86 0.46
C LYS A 23 22.51 0.44 0.15
N SER A 24 21.61 1.39 0.45
CA SER A 24 20.19 1.41 0.14
C SER A 24 19.92 0.86 -1.26
N ALA A 25 19.50 -0.41 -1.33
CA ALA A 25 18.90 -0.96 -2.54
C ALA A 25 17.43 -0.57 -2.55
N GLU A 26 17.06 0.24 -3.54
CA GLU A 26 15.68 0.42 -3.97
C GLU A 26 15.07 -0.97 -4.23
N GLY A 27 14.12 -1.37 -3.39
CA GLY A 27 13.45 -2.68 -3.49
C GLY A 27 14.26 -3.88 -2.98
N GLY A 28 14.84 -3.81 -1.77
CA GLY A 28 15.47 -4.96 -1.08
C GLY A 28 14.50 -5.77 -0.19
N PRO A 29 14.79 -7.05 0.10
CA PRO A 29 13.78 -8.10 0.25
C PRO A 29 13.10 -8.15 1.64
N LEU A 30 11.86 -8.60 1.59
CA LEU A 30 11.11 -9.21 2.68
C LEU A 30 12.02 -10.06 3.57
N ILE A 31 12.11 -9.70 4.85
CA ILE A 31 12.79 -10.40 5.96
C ILE A 31 13.31 -11.78 5.53
N VAL A 32 14.54 -11.81 5.05
CA VAL A 32 15.27 -13.05 4.77
C VAL A 32 15.94 -13.55 6.04
N GLU A 33 16.28 -14.82 6.12
CA GLU A 33 16.83 -15.45 7.33
C GLU A 33 18.06 -14.72 7.88
N ASP A 34 18.85 -14.08 7.02
CA ASP A 34 20.06 -13.33 7.37
C ASP A 34 19.83 -11.82 7.60
N SER A 35 18.59 -11.37 7.80
CA SER A 35 18.31 -9.95 8.06
C SER A 35 18.85 -9.53 9.44
N VAL A 36 19.90 -8.71 9.45
CA VAL A 36 20.48 -8.15 10.68
C VAL A 36 19.77 -6.83 11.01
N PHE A 37 19.02 -6.81 12.11
CA PHE A 37 18.39 -5.59 12.63
C PHE A 37 19.35 -4.91 13.61
N THR A 38 19.69 -3.64 13.35
CA THR A 38 20.59 -2.88 14.23
C THR A 38 19.82 -1.87 15.08
N GLY A 39 20.36 -1.48 16.23
CA GLY A 39 19.72 -0.50 17.12
C GLY A 39 19.51 0.88 16.46
N ALA A 40 20.27 1.22 15.41
CA ALA A 40 20.12 2.46 14.65
C ALA A 40 18.79 2.54 13.88
N GLU A 41 18.12 1.42 13.63
CA GLU A 41 16.88 1.34 12.84
C GLU A 41 15.61 1.30 13.70
N HIS A 42 15.79 1.34 15.02
CA HIS A 42 14.72 1.34 16.01
C HIS A 42 14.17 2.76 16.22
N ASP A 43 12.88 2.95 15.93
CA ASP A 43 12.13 4.17 16.21
C ASP A 43 11.22 3.94 17.43
N PRO A 44 11.51 4.54 18.61
CA PRO A 44 10.74 4.34 19.83
C PRO A 44 9.30 4.89 19.75
N ASP A 45 9.03 5.81 18.82
CA ASP A 45 7.70 6.40 18.65
C ASP A 45 6.87 5.68 17.59
N PHE A 46 7.45 4.74 16.84
CA PHE A 46 6.74 4.04 15.77
C PHE A 46 5.50 3.29 16.27
N VAL A 47 5.60 2.60 17.41
CA VAL A 47 4.45 1.92 18.04
C VAL A 47 3.35 2.92 18.38
N LYS A 48 3.71 4.08 18.93
CA LYS A 48 2.73 5.13 19.30
C LYS A 48 2.05 5.68 18.06
N GLN A 49 2.78 5.84 16.96
CA GLN A 49 2.21 6.25 15.67
C GLN A 49 1.22 5.20 15.14
N ILE A 50 1.56 3.91 15.20
CA ILE A 50 0.67 2.82 14.78
C ILE A 50 -0.64 2.86 15.58
N ILE A 51 -0.55 2.97 16.91
CA ILE A 51 -1.72 3.04 17.80
C ILE A 51 -2.57 4.27 17.46
N ARG A 52 -1.94 5.42 17.22
CA ARG A 52 -2.61 6.68 16.85
C ARG A 52 -3.43 6.55 15.56
N TYR A 53 -2.96 5.77 14.58
CA TYR A 53 -3.62 5.61 13.29
C TYR A 53 -4.52 4.38 13.17
N GLY A 54 -4.87 3.72 14.28
CA GLY A 54 -5.89 2.67 14.31
C GLY A 54 -5.37 1.24 14.53
N GLY A 55 -4.06 1.03 14.52
CA GLY A 55 -3.43 -0.25 14.88
C GLY A 55 -3.42 -0.50 16.39
N LYS A 56 -4.60 -0.42 17.01
CA LYS A 56 -4.82 -0.66 18.44
C LYS A 56 -4.38 -2.09 18.76
N ASP A 57 -3.87 -2.27 19.98
CA ASP A 57 -3.50 -3.59 20.51
C ASP A 57 -2.38 -4.32 19.76
N VAL A 58 -1.63 -3.64 18.88
CA VAL A 58 -0.45 -4.23 18.22
C VAL A 58 0.55 -4.82 19.22
N GLN A 59 0.64 -4.23 20.42
CA GLN A 59 1.51 -4.69 21.51
C GLN A 59 1.02 -5.97 22.22
N THR A 60 -0.26 -6.34 22.09
CA THR A 60 -0.80 -7.57 22.72
C THR A 60 -0.59 -8.83 21.87
N CYS A 61 -0.04 -8.70 20.66
CA CYS A 61 0.18 -9.82 19.75
C CYS A 61 1.06 -10.91 20.40
N LEU A 62 0.50 -12.12 20.49
CA LEU A 62 1.14 -13.32 21.05
C LEU A 62 2.06 -14.06 20.08
N GLN A 63 2.23 -13.57 18.84
CA GLN A 63 3.07 -14.19 17.82
C GLN A 63 2.68 -15.64 17.43
N CYS A 64 1.41 -16.03 17.56
CA CYS A 64 0.92 -17.37 17.24
C CYS A 64 1.01 -17.76 15.74
N GLY A 65 1.01 -16.77 14.83
CA GLY A 65 1.20 -17.00 13.40
C GLY A 65 -0.04 -17.33 12.58
N ASN A 66 -1.22 -17.42 13.18
CA ASN A 66 -2.45 -17.75 12.44
C ASN A 66 -2.73 -16.76 11.30
N CYS A 67 -2.47 -15.47 11.54
CA CYS A 67 -2.57 -14.41 10.55
C CYS A 67 -1.70 -14.62 9.29
N THR A 68 -0.55 -15.30 9.42
CA THR A 68 0.29 -15.66 8.28
C THR A 68 -0.28 -16.86 7.53
N GLY A 69 -0.82 -17.86 8.25
CA GLY A 69 -1.41 -19.07 7.66
C GLY A 69 -2.65 -18.79 6.81
N VAL A 70 -3.49 -17.84 7.23
CA VAL A 70 -4.73 -17.48 6.53
C VAL A 70 -4.55 -16.39 5.47
N CYS A 71 -3.38 -15.75 5.40
CA CYS A 71 -3.17 -14.63 4.49
C CYS A 71 -2.87 -15.13 3.07
N PRO A 72 -3.71 -14.80 2.06
CA PRO A 72 -3.48 -15.24 0.69
C PRO A 72 -2.16 -14.70 0.10
N VAL A 73 -1.76 -13.51 0.52
CA VAL A 73 -0.48 -12.89 0.12
C VAL A 73 0.69 -13.65 0.72
N SER A 74 0.61 -14.02 2.01
CA SER A 74 1.67 -14.76 2.70
C SER A 74 1.93 -16.16 2.13
N LEU A 75 0.92 -16.77 1.51
CA LEU A 75 1.05 -18.09 0.89
C LEU A 75 1.83 -18.06 -0.43
N LYS A 76 1.90 -16.92 -1.11
CA LYS A 76 2.51 -16.78 -2.44
C LYS A 76 3.74 -15.87 -2.46
N THR A 77 4.01 -15.17 -1.35
CA THR A 77 5.12 -14.22 -1.25
C THR A 77 5.84 -14.40 0.09
N PRO A 78 7.05 -13.83 0.22
CA PRO A 78 7.72 -13.78 1.52
C PRO A 78 7.09 -12.79 2.54
N TYR A 79 5.95 -12.18 2.21
CA TYR A 79 5.15 -11.36 3.15
C TYR A 79 4.66 -12.21 4.31
N LYS A 80 5.21 -12.07 5.52
CA LYS A 80 4.74 -12.83 6.69
C LYS A 80 4.14 -11.88 7.72
N THR A 81 2.81 -11.84 7.79
CA THR A 81 2.04 -10.96 8.69
C THR A 81 2.56 -11.02 10.13
N ARG A 82 2.79 -12.22 10.67
CA ARG A 82 3.34 -12.40 12.02
C ARG A 82 4.65 -11.64 12.24
N ASN A 83 5.62 -11.83 11.34
CA ASN A 83 6.96 -11.23 11.46
C ASN A 83 6.86 -9.70 11.37
N LEU A 84 6.03 -9.22 10.45
CA LEU A 84 5.76 -7.79 10.28
C LEU A 84 5.15 -7.18 11.55
N ILE A 85 4.15 -7.82 12.15
CA ILE A 85 3.60 -7.36 13.43
C ILE A 85 4.66 -7.36 14.53
N LYS A 86 5.57 -8.36 14.56
CA LYS A 86 6.66 -8.38 15.54
C LYS A 86 7.58 -7.18 15.41
N LEU A 87 7.90 -6.80 14.19
CA LEU A 87 8.76 -5.66 13.91
C LEU A 87 8.07 -4.33 14.21
N CYS A 88 6.74 -4.28 14.05
CA CYS A 88 5.93 -3.17 14.57
C CYS A 88 6.07 -3.06 16.09
N GLN A 89 5.94 -4.18 16.82
CA GLN A 89 6.08 -4.19 18.29
C GLN A 89 7.45 -3.68 18.75
N TYR A 90 8.50 -3.99 17.97
CA TYR A 90 9.88 -3.59 18.24
C TYR A 90 10.27 -2.24 17.64
N GLY A 91 9.36 -1.46 17.05
CA GLY A 91 9.71 -0.13 16.56
C GLY A 91 10.56 -0.10 15.28
N TYR A 92 10.70 -1.21 14.55
CA TYR A 92 11.52 -1.27 13.34
C TYR A 92 10.74 -0.77 12.11
N LYS A 93 10.82 0.53 11.84
CA LYS A 93 10.03 1.20 10.80
C LYS A 93 10.59 1.04 9.38
N ARG A 94 11.92 1.03 9.24
CA ARG A 94 12.62 1.15 7.95
C ARG A 94 12.34 -0.02 6.98
N ILE A 95 11.95 -1.17 7.52
CA ILE A 95 11.71 -2.40 6.77
C ILE A 95 10.44 -2.37 5.92
N PHE A 96 9.49 -1.47 6.23
CA PHE A 96 8.14 -1.50 5.66
C PHE A 96 8.02 -0.81 4.30
N PHE A 97 9.12 -0.54 3.60
CA PHE A 97 9.01 0.12 2.30
C PHE A 97 8.25 -0.77 1.31
N THR A 98 7.14 -0.28 0.74
CA THR A 98 6.21 -0.99 -0.16
C THR A 98 5.41 -2.16 0.43
N ILE A 99 5.86 -2.78 1.53
CA ILE A 99 5.24 -3.97 2.15
C ILE A 99 3.77 -3.75 2.57
N PRO A 100 3.39 -2.65 3.26
CA PRO A 100 2.02 -2.43 3.70
C PRO A 100 1.02 -2.37 2.54
N TRP A 101 1.45 -1.96 1.34
CA TRP A 101 0.59 -1.83 0.17
C TRP A 101 0.26 -3.16 -0.51
N ILE A 102 0.99 -4.23 -0.20
CA ILE A 102 0.69 -5.59 -0.69
C ILE A 102 -0.49 -6.19 0.08
N CYS A 103 -0.72 -5.76 1.32
CA CYS A 103 -1.87 -6.20 2.11
C CYS A 103 -3.20 -5.85 1.39
N ALA A 104 -4.02 -6.85 1.09
CA ALA A 104 -5.31 -6.61 0.42
C ALA A 104 -6.38 -5.98 1.33
N GLY A 105 -6.13 -5.83 2.64
CA GLY A 105 -7.15 -5.36 3.58
C GLY A 105 -8.35 -6.31 3.71
N CYS A 106 -8.16 -7.62 3.51
CA CYS A 106 -9.25 -8.61 3.51
C CYS A 106 -9.71 -9.06 4.92
N HIS A 107 -9.10 -8.54 5.99
CA HIS A 107 -9.42 -8.82 7.41
C HIS A 107 -9.42 -10.27 7.91
N ARG A 108 -9.17 -11.29 7.08
CA ARG A 108 -9.02 -12.70 7.53
C ARG A 108 -8.08 -12.88 8.73
N CYS A 109 -7.00 -12.11 8.79
CA CYS A 109 -6.04 -12.15 9.89
C CYS A 109 -6.62 -11.71 11.23
N HIS A 110 -7.64 -10.85 11.23
CA HIS A 110 -8.35 -10.40 12.42
C HIS A 110 -9.37 -11.45 12.86
N GLU A 111 -10.20 -11.95 11.93
CA GLU A 111 -11.21 -12.99 12.19
C GLU A 111 -10.63 -14.26 12.82
N HIS A 112 -9.36 -14.54 12.54
CA HIS A 112 -8.66 -15.73 12.99
C HIS A 112 -7.67 -15.43 14.14
N CYS A 113 -7.66 -14.21 14.69
CA CYS A 113 -6.73 -13.86 15.76
C CYS A 113 -7.21 -14.36 17.12
N PRO A 114 -6.49 -15.26 17.82
CA PRO A 114 -6.87 -15.67 19.17
C PRO A 114 -6.63 -14.59 20.24
N ALA A 115 -5.85 -13.55 19.92
CA ALA A 115 -5.57 -12.42 20.78
C ALA A 115 -6.42 -11.18 20.44
N ASP A 116 -7.39 -11.34 19.54
CA ASP A 116 -8.33 -10.31 19.06
C ASP A 116 -7.66 -9.00 18.59
N ILE A 117 -6.43 -9.08 18.08
CA ILE A 117 -5.80 -7.93 17.41
C ILE A 117 -6.30 -7.85 15.96
N ASN A 118 -6.18 -6.67 15.36
CA ASN A 118 -6.50 -6.46 13.95
C ASN A 118 -5.22 -6.10 13.15
N PRO A 119 -4.50 -7.10 12.59
CA PRO A 119 -3.29 -6.83 11.82
C PRO A 119 -3.56 -6.00 10.55
N ALA A 120 -4.76 -6.09 9.96
CA ALA A 120 -5.09 -5.31 8.77
C ALA A 120 -5.10 -3.80 9.08
N GLU A 121 -5.67 -3.41 10.22
CA GLU A 121 -5.64 -2.01 10.68
C GLU A 121 -4.23 -1.54 11.04
N VAL A 122 -3.37 -2.42 11.56
CA VAL A 122 -1.95 -2.11 11.74
C VAL A 122 -1.30 -1.74 10.40
N PHE A 123 -1.57 -2.47 9.32
CA PHE A 123 -1.03 -2.11 8.00
C PHE A 123 -1.63 -0.83 7.44
N VAL A 124 -2.91 -0.54 7.68
CA VAL A 124 -3.54 0.75 7.33
C VAL A 124 -2.86 1.90 8.09
N ALA A 125 -2.59 1.72 9.38
CA ALA A 125 -1.86 2.67 10.20
C ALA A 125 -0.45 2.93 9.66
N ILE A 126 0.26 1.89 9.20
CA ILE A 126 1.59 2.05 8.59
C ILE A 126 1.48 2.83 7.26
N ARG A 127 0.46 2.58 6.42
CA ARG A 127 0.24 3.38 5.20
C ARG A 127 0.03 4.86 5.53
N HIS A 128 -0.70 5.17 6.59
CA HIS A 128 -0.89 6.54 7.06
C HIS A 128 0.43 7.22 7.46
N ILE A 129 1.35 6.47 8.07
CA ILE A 129 2.68 6.96 8.43
C ILE A 129 3.50 7.18 7.16
N GLU A 130 3.58 6.17 6.28
CA GLU A 130 4.37 6.21 5.05
C GLU A 130 3.94 7.36 4.12
N VAL A 131 2.64 7.56 3.95
CA VAL A 131 2.09 8.67 3.14
C VAL A 131 2.55 10.03 3.63
N ARG A 132 2.66 10.24 4.94
CA ARG A 132 3.07 11.53 5.52
C ARG A 132 4.58 11.77 5.42
N GLU A 133 5.36 10.71 5.34
CA GLU A 133 6.83 10.81 5.28
C GLU A 133 7.37 10.82 3.86
N LYS A 134 6.74 10.05 2.97
CA LYS A 134 7.24 9.79 1.61
C LYS A 134 6.30 10.27 0.53
N GLY A 135 5.12 10.74 0.90
CA GLY A 135 4.07 11.13 -0.04
C GLY A 135 3.19 9.96 -0.47
N VAL A 136 2.16 10.29 -1.24
CA VAL A 136 1.14 9.34 -1.68
C VAL A 136 1.61 8.57 -2.92
N PRO A 137 1.45 7.23 -2.97
CA PRO A 137 1.73 6.47 -4.18
C PRO A 137 0.96 6.99 -5.40
N ARG A 138 1.63 7.04 -6.56
CA ARG A 138 1.08 7.63 -7.79
C ARG A 138 -0.32 7.11 -8.14
N PHE A 139 -0.55 5.79 -8.05
CA PHE A 139 -1.85 5.19 -8.39
C PHE A 139 -2.99 5.67 -7.47
N ILE A 140 -2.72 5.90 -6.18
CA ILE A 140 -3.70 6.47 -5.24
C ILE A 140 -3.96 7.93 -5.57
N ARG A 141 -2.90 8.71 -5.84
CA ARG A 141 -3.03 10.12 -6.21
C ARG A 141 -3.86 10.28 -7.49
N ASP A 142 -3.58 9.50 -8.51
CA ASP A 142 -4.27 9.58 -9.80
C ASP A 142 -5.75 9.18 -9.64
N SER A 143 -6.04 8.09 -8.92
CA SER A 143 -7.42 7.67 -8.62
C SER A 143 -8.19 8.73 -7.82
N THR A 144 -7.51 9.36 -6.86
CA THR A 144 -8.08 10.44 -6.05
C THR A 144 -8.35 11.69 -6.88
N ALA A 145 -7.49 12.01 -7.86
CA ALA A 145 -7.72 13.12 -8.78
C ALA A 145 -9.00 12.91 -9.61
N LEU A 146 -9.28 11.67 -10.05
CA LEU A 146 -10.53 11.36 -10.75
C LEU A 146 -11.75 11.57 -9.85
N ILE A 147 -11.67 11.15 -8.58
CA ILE A 147 -12.73 11.37 -7.59
C ILE A 147 -12.97 12.87 -7.38
N LEU A 148 -11.91 13.65 -7.17
CA LEU A 148 -12.05 15.09 -6.93
C LEU A 148 -12.65 15.83 -8.14
N ARG A 149 -12.30 15.42 -9.36
CA ARG A 149 -12.75 16.09 -10.60
C ARG A 149 -14.12 15.63 -11.07
N HIS A 150 -14.42 14.34 -10.96
CA HIS A 150 -15.59 13.73 -11.59
C HIS A 150 -16.53 13.04 -10.59
N GLY A 151 -16.10 12.84 -9.34
CA GLY A 151 -16.82 12.10 -8.31
C GLY A 151 -16.69 10.57 -8.44
N PHE A 152 -15.82 10.07 -9.32
CA PHE A 152 -15.62 8.64 -9.54
C PHE A 152 -14.15 8.25 -9.50
N GLY A 153 -13.85 7.10 -8.87
CA GLY A 153 -12.53 6.47 -8.96
C GLY A 153 -12.27 5.79 -10.31
N ALA A 154 -13.33 5.46 -11.05
CA ALA A 154 -13.28 4.99 -12.42
C ALA A 154 -14.40 5.68 -13.21
N ILE A 155 -14.03 6.48 -14.22
CA ILE A 155 -14.99 7.25 -15.00
C ILE A 155 -15.78 6.29 -15.92
N PRO A 156 -17.12 6.27 -15.84
CA PRO A 156 -17.92 5.46 -16.75
C PRO A 156 -17.75 5.91 -18.21
N SER A 157 -17.41 4.98 -19.10
CA SER A 157 -17.34 5.23 -20.53
C SER A 157 -18.72 5.46 -21.15
N ASP A 158 -18.76 5.97 -22.37
CA ASP A 158 -20.03 6.13 -23.10
C ASP A 158 -20.68 4.78 -23.42
N ASP A 159 -19.90 3.71 -23.59
CA ASP A 159 -20.43 2.35 -23.69
C ASP A 159 -21.20 1.94 -22.43
N ILE A 160 -20.66 2.23 -21.24
CA ILE A 160 -21.37 1.95 -19.98
C ILE A 160 -22.70 2.71 -19.94
N LYS A 161 -22.73 3.97 -20.38
CA LYS A 161 -23.98 4.75 -20.44
C LYS A 161 -24.99 4.12 -21.39
N ARG A 162 -24.54 3.74 -22.59
CA ARG A 162 -25.38 3.10 -23.61
C ARG A 162 -25.93 1.75 -23.15
N TYR A 163 -25.10 0.91 -22.54
CA TYR A 163 -25.56 -0.38 -22.00
C TYR A 163 -26.57 -0.19 -20.88
N ARG A 164 -26.35 0.77 -19.97
CA ARG A 164 -27.32 1.06 -18.90
C ARG A 164 -28.68 1.47 -19.44
N GLU A 165 -28.72 2.35 -20.44
CA GLU A 165 -29.97 2.78 -21.09
C GLU A 165 -30.67 1.61 -21.77
N LYS A 166 -29.93 0.79 -22.53
CA LYS A 166 -30.47 -0.40 -23.19
C LYS A 166 -31.12 -1.38 -22.19
N GLU A 167 -30.49 -1.56 -21.04
CA GLU A 167 -30.98 -2.44 -19.97
C GLU A 167 -32.00 -1.75 -19.04
N GLY A 168 -32.46 -0.53 -19.36
CA GLY A 168 -33.46 0.20 -18.57
C GLY A 168 -32.97 0.62 -17.18
N MET A 169 -31.66 0.70 -16.96
CA MET A 169 -31.08 1.11 -15.68
C MET A 169 -31.20 2.63 -15.48
N PRO A 170 -31.26 3.12 -14.23
CA PRO A 170 -31.24 4.55 -13.95
C PRO A 170 -30.01 5.25 -14.56
N PRO A 171 -30.14 6.52 -14.97
CA PRO A 171 -29.01 7.30 -15.45
C PRO A 171 -27.94 7.46 -14.35
N LEU A 172 -26.70 7.70 -14.77
CA LEU A 172 -25.61 7.85 -13.82
C LEU A 172 -25.78 9.14 -12.99
N PRO A 173 -25.33 9.16 -11.72
CA PRO A 173 -25.47 10.35 -10.86
C PRO A 173 -24.91 11.62 -11.47
N ASN A 174 -23.84 11.53 -12.26
CA ASN A 174 -23.19 12.67 -12.90
C ASN A 174 -23.95 13.29 -14.08
N THR A 175 -25.00 12.63 -14.56
CA THR A 175 -25.90 13.21 -15.56
C THR A 175 -27.14 13.85 -14.93
N LEU A 176 -27.32 13.73 -13.61
CA LEU A 176 -28.46 14.28 -12.91
C LEU A 176 -28.31 15.80 -12.65
N PRO A 177 -29.41 16.56 -12.70
CA PRO A 177 -29.42 17.95 -12.26
C PRO A 177 -28.90 18.08 -10.82
N GLY A 178 -28.04 19.05 -10.57
CA GLY A 178 -27.49 19.32 -9.23
C GLY A 178 -26.21 18.55 -8.88
N TYR A 179 -25.72 17.64 -9.73
CA TYR A 179 -24.46 16.92 -9.46
C TYR A 179 -23.25 17.84 -9.27
N ARG A 180 -23.23 19.01 -9.92
CA ARG A 180 -22.18 20.03 -9.69
C ARG A 180 -22.09 20.46 -8.22
N LYS A 181 -23.22 20.52 -7.51
CA LYS A 181 -23.24 20.85 -6.08
C LYS A 181 -22.53 19.78 -5.26
N VAL A 182 -22.74 18.50 -5.59
CA VAL A 182 -22.04 17.37 -4.96
C VAL A 182 -20.52 17.49 -5.13
N LEU A 183 -20.05 17.86 -6.33
CA LEU A 183 -18.62 18.07 -6.58
C LEU A 183 -18.06 19.25 -5.76
N SER A 184 -18.81 20.35 -5.65
CA SER A 184 -18.40 21.48 -4.80
C SER A 184 -18.35 21.12 -3.31
N GLU A 185 -19.29 20.32 -2.82
CA GLU A 185 -19.28 19.81 -1.44
C GLU A 185 -18.10 18.87 -1.19
N LEU A 186 -17.80 17.98 -2.15
CA LEU A 186 -16.65 17.08 -2.10
C LEU A 186 -15.33 17.87 -2.04
N GLU A 187 -15.16 18.87 -2.91
CA GLU A 187 -14.00 19.75 -2.91
C GLU A 187 -13.85 20.51 -1.58
N ALA A 188 -14.95 21.00 -1.01
CA ALA A 188 -14.96 21.66 0.30
C ALA A 188 -14.51 20.72 1.42
N LEU A 189 -14.97 19.45 1.43
CA LEU A 189 -14.53 18.44 2.40
C LEU A 189 -13.04 18.12 2.26
N PHE A 190 -12.55 17.99 1.02
CA PHE A 190 -11.14 17.71 0.73
C PHE A 190 -10.23 18.84 1.22
N ARG A 191 -10.63 20.09 1.02
CA ARG A 191 -9.92 21.27 1.56
C ARG A 191 -9.99 21.32 3.09
N LYS A 192 -11.17 21.16 3.68
CA LYS A 192 -11.36 21.25 5.14
C LYS A 192 -10.59 20.18 5.91
N THR A 193 -10.43 19.00 5.33
CA THR A 193 -9.65 17.90 5.91
C THR A 193 -8.16 17.98 5.59
N ARG A 194 -7.73 18.99 4.81
CA ARG A 194 -6.35 19.12 4.28
C ARG A 194 -5.90 17.90 3.47
N PHE A 195 -6.84 17.15 2.92
CA PHE A 195 -6.52 15.97 2.13
C PHE A 195 -5.87 16.36 0.80
N THR A 196 -6.22 17.51 0.23
CA THR A 196 -5.57 18.09 -0.97
C THR A 196 -4.09 18.38 -0.76
N GLU A 197 -3.72 18.87 0.43
CA GLU A 197 -2.32 19.11 0.81
C GLU A 197 -1.59 17.77 0.93
N LEU A 198 -2.21 16.77 1.57
CA LEU A 198 -1.62 15.44 1.75
C LEU A 198 -1.31 14.72 0.43
N ILE A 199 -2.21 14.84 -0.56
CA ILE A 199 -2.08 14.18 -1.86
C ILE A 199 -1.29 15.02 -2.89
N GLY A 200 -0.94 16.27 -2.55
CA GLY A 200 -0.24 17.19 -3.45
C GLY A 200 -1.04 17.54 -4.71
N LEU A 201 -2.35 17.74 -4.59
CA LEU A 201 -3.21 18.21 -5.68
C LEU A 201 -3.76 19.60 -5.34
N GLU A 202 -3.46 20.58 -6.18
CA GLU A 202 -4.10 21.89 -6.08
C GLU A 202 -5.51 21.85 -6.68
N THR A 203 -6.49 22.29 -5.90
CA THR A 203 -7.86 22.46 -6.37
C THR A 203 -7.91 23.56 -7.44
N GLY A 204 -7.96 23.18 -8.72
CA GLY A 204 -8.00 24.12 -9.84
C GLY A 204 -7.36 23.59 -11.14
N GLU A 205 -6.47 22.60 -11.06
CA GLU A 205 -5.78 22.06 -12.26
C GLU A 205 -6.66 21.19 -13.18
N GLY A 206 -7.88 20.85 -12.74
CA GLY A 206 -8.85 20.07 -13.51
C GLY A 206 -9.22 20.71 -14.85
N ALA A 207 -9.23 22.04 -14.95
CA ALA A 207 -9.58 22.76 -16.17
C ALA A 207 -8.37 23.00 -17.12
N ALA A 208 -7.14 23.00 -16.59
CA ALA A 208 -5.92 23.28 -17.37
C ALA A 208 -5.31 22.00 -17.97
N GLY A 209 -5.43 20.86 -17.27
CA GLY A 209 -4.95 19.56 -17.75
C GLY A 209 -5.72 19.04 -18.97
N GLU A 210 -7.03 19.30 -19.03
CA GLU A 210 -7.86 18.94 -20.20
C GLU A 210 -7.52 19.75 -21.45
N ARG A 211 -7.14 21.03 -21.32
CA ARG A 211 -6.64 21.80 -22.48
C ARG A 211 -5.36 21.20 -23.05
N LYS A 212 -4.38 20.89 -22.19
CA LYS A 212 -3.12 20.26 -22.63
C LYS A 212 -3.30 18.84 -23.16
N ALA A 213 -4.23 18.05 -22.63
CA ALA A 213 -4.53 16.70 -23.14
C ALA A 213 -5.27 16.74 -24.48
N ARG A 214 -6.19 17.70 -24.66
CA ARG A 214 -6.93 17.91 -25.90
C ARG A 214 -6.05 18.50 -27.02
N GLU A 215 -5.09 19.35 -26.67
CA GLU A 215 -4.08 19.89 -27.59
C GLU A 215 -3.11 18.79 -28.06
N ARG A 216 -2.66 17.89 -27.18
CA ARG A 216 -1.78 16.76 -27.57
C ARG A 216 -2.50 15.65 -28.35
N GLY A 217 -3.80 15.47 -28.13
CA GLY A 217 -4.62 14.51 -28.88
C GLY A 217 -5.02 14.99 -30.28
N GLY A 218 -4.91 16.29 -30.57
CA GLY A 218 -5.23 16.87 -31.88
C GLY A 218 -4.07 16.85 -32.89
N GLU A 219 -2.84 16.60 -32.42
CA GLU A 219 -1.62 16.68 -33.25
C GLU A 219 -1.21 15.32 -33.85
N ALA A 220 -1.83 14.22 -33.41
CA ALA A 220 -1.58 12.86 -33.92
C ALA A 220 -2.55 12.45 -35.06
N SER A 221 -3.32 13.39 -35.60
CA SER A 221 -4.27 13.15 -36.69
C SER A 221 -4.17 14.25 -37.75
N LYS A 222 -2.98 14.43 -38.32
CA LYS A 222 -2.75 15.05 -39.63
C LYS A 222 -1.64 14.29 -40.36
#